data_AF-A0A3A4NBI7-F1
#
_entry.id   AF-A0A3A4NBI7-F1
#
_cell.length_a   1.000
_cell.length_b   1.000
_cell.length_c   1.000
_cell.angle_alpha   90.00
_cell.angle_beta   90.00
_cell.angle_gamma   90.00
#
_symmetry.space_group_name_H-M   'P 1'
#
loop_
_entity.id
_entity.type
_entity.pdbx_description
1 polymer ?
#
loop_
_entity_poly.entity_id
_entity_poly.type
_entity_poly.pdbx_seq_one_letter_code
_entity_poly.pdbx_strand_id
1 'polypeptide(L)'
;MRWDSRRKVFLIVLVFIFVFGPRRGLAAEPGAVAIASAPASAVYVPDDFPTIQAALNAVTDIYVIVRDGIYTGAENKNLDFQGKPIKLVSENGAANCIIDCQGDGRGFYFHSGEGADSAVSGFTIRNGMDGETSEGGGIFCERGASPTITNCTITACAANFGGAISCRDSSPIISACTLTANEAMYGGGIYSTNSSPLISGCTIETNSAEEGGGVFLIRGAPIIAETILRNNLADNGGGIVTDVDCTPTFWNCLIENNAALWWGGGFFCSSSFVNISNCTVRNNTAGWGGGGFHSYQSHNNVTNSIFWGNSALLGNEIALQSYDSTAFESSDVEGGKAAAYVEPEASLYWLESNISADPMFSQGPLGSSYLSQTDAGQASDSPCVDAGNDEALLLGLQMLTTRSDQLDATGVGDAGIVDMGYHYPIVEVTGLQEISLISPADGAALSAPPLFVWTPDGGTRDAFAIEVSTSAAFTSYYSTYENLSQILTETQWAMPSFLWSKVPAGVPLYWRVRGIDLDSAERPIVTSNEIWSFQKN
;
A
#
# COMPACT_ATOMS: atom_id res chain seq x y z
N MET A 1 33.01 -29.30 -15.87
CA MET A 1 31.97 -29.80 -14.95
C MET A 1 30.90 -28.72 -14.88
N ARG A 2 29.77 -28.92 -15.55
CA ARG A 2 28.64 -27.97 -15.53
C ARG A 2 27.99 -28.04 -14.15
N TRP A 3 28.09 -26.97 -13.38
CA TRP A 3 27.30 -26.78 -12.16
C TRP A 3 25.89 -26.37 -12.58
N ASP A 4 24.91 -27.12 -12.11
CA ASP A 4 23.50 -27.04 -12.50
C ASP A 4 22.81 -25.89 -11.74
N SER A 5 22.47 -24.83 -12.48
CA SER A 5 21.74 -23.64 -12.02
C SER A 5 20.33 -23.95 -11.51
N ARG A 6 19.78 -25.14 -11.81
CA ARG A 6 18.41 -25.53 -11.41
C ARG A 6 18.23 -25.75 -9.91
N ARG A 7 19.31 -25.98 -9.14
CA ARG A 7 19.22 -26.21 -7.68
C ARG A 7 19.07 -24.94 -6.84
N LYS A 8 19.46 -23.76 -7.34
CA LYS A 8 19.27 -22.49 -6.60
C LYS A 8 17.83 -21.99 -6.71
N VAL A 9 17.23 -22.11 -7.89
CA VAL A 9 15.81 -21.80 -8.13
C VAL A 9 14.90 -22.72 -7.30
N PHE A 10 15.23 -24.01 -7.20
CA PHE A 10 14.47 -24.98 -6.40
C PHE A 10 14.41 -24.66 -4.90
N LEU A 11 15.45 -24.02 -4.34
CA LEU A 11 15.47 -23.65 -2.92
C LEU A 11 14.66 -22.38 -2.65
N ILE A 12 14.61 -21.46 -3.61
CA ILE A 12 13.77 -20.24 -3.58
C ILE A 12 12.28 -20.64 -3.69
N VAL A 13 11.93 -21.54 -4.63
CA VAL A 13 10.56 -22.06 -4.81
C VAL A 13 10.05 -22.81 -3.56
N LEU A 14 10.91 -23.52 -2.83
CA LEU A 14 10.51 -24.20 -1.59
C LEU A 14 10.17 -23.24 -0.44
N VAL A 15 10.74 -22.03 -0.41
CA VAL A 15 10.34 -20.98 0.55
C VAL A 15 8.96 -20.42 0.18
N PHE A 16 8.67 -20.25 -1.12
CA PHE A 16 7.37 -19.79 -1.59
C PHE A 16 6.22 -20.79 -1.34
N ILE A 17 6.43 -22.09 -1.56
CA ILE A 17 5.41 -23.13 -1.33
C ILE A 17 5.05 -23.29 0.16
N PHE A 18 6.00 -23.06 1.08
CA PHE A 18 5.73 -23.15 2.53
C PHE A 18 5.19 -21.86 3.16
N VAL A 19 5.40 -20.69 2.55
CA VAL A 19 4.86 -19.39 3.04
C VAL A 19 3.51 -19.05 2.40
N PHE A 20 3.26 -19.48 1.16
CA PHE A 20 2.06 -19.13 0.37
C PHE A 20 1.30 -20.34 -0.19
N GLY A 21 1.26 -21.47 0.54
CA GLY A 21 0.32 -22.56 0.23
C GLY A 21 -1.12 -22.05 0.07
N PRO A 22 -2.00 -22.75 -0.68
CA PRO A 22 -3.24 -22.20 -1.23
C PRO A 22 -4.09 -21.56 -0.14
N ARG A 23 -3.99 -20.23 -0.03
CA ARG A 23 -4.91 -19.44 0.79
C ARG A 23 -6.24 -19.52 0.06
N ARG A 24 -7.18 -20.28 0.62
CA ARG A 24 -8.61 -19.98 0.41
C ARG A 24 -8.77 -18.50 0.70
N GLY A 25 -9.28 -17.76 -0.28
CA GLY A 25 -9.31 -16.30 -0.34
C GLY A 25 -9.37 -15.61 1.02
N LEU A 26 -8.25 -14.98 1.37
CA LEU A 26 -8.30 -13.68 2.01
C LEU A 26 -7.99 -12.71 0.87
N ALA A 27 -8.99 -12.49 0.01
CA ALA A 27 -9.05 -11.21 -0.67
C ALA A 27 -9.00 -10.16 0.44
N ALA A 28 -8.00 -9.30 0.43
CA ALA A 28 -8.07 -8.08 1.21
C ALA A 28 -9.22 -7.28 0.60
N GLU A 29 -10.42 -7.44 1.12
CA GLU A 29 -11.47 -6.47 0.83
C GLU A 29 -10.98 -5.11 1.34
N PRO A 30 -11.02 -4.05 0.52
CA PRO A 30 -10.92 -2.69 1.01
C PRO A 30 -12.25 -2.33 1.68
N GLY A 31 -12.55 -3.01 2.78
CA GLY A 31 -13.74 -2.85 3.59
C GLY A 31 -13.35 -3.13 5.02
N ALA A 32 -13.76 -2.27 5.94
CA ALA A 32 -13.50 -2.43 7.36
C ALA A 32 -13.81 -3.89 7.76
N VAL A 33 -12.80 -4.61 8.24
CA VAL A 33 -13.03 -5.88 8.94
C VAL A 33 -13.71 -5.52 10.25
N ALA A 34 -15.02 -5.31 10.19
CA ALA A 34 -15.88 -5.34 11.34
C ALA A 34 -15.68 -6.73 11.97
N ILE A 35 -15.25 -6.75 13.22
CA ILE A 35 -14.99 -8.00 13.93
C ILE A 35 -16.28 -8.81 13.90
N ALA A 36 -16.28 -9.95 13.20
CA ALA A 36 -17.36 -10.91 13.22
C ALA A 36 -17.50 -11.45 14.66
N SER A 37 -18.31 -10.75 15.46
CA SER A 37 -18.54 -10.91 16.90
C SER A 37 -17.25 -11.02 17.75
N ALA A 38 -16.92 -9.95 18.46
CA ALA A 38 -15.93 -9.94 19.52
C ALA A 38 -16.15 -11.09 20.53
N PRO A 39 -15.08 -11.74 21.05
CA PRO A 39 -15.24 -12.79 22.04
C PRO A 39 -15.81 -12.25 23.35
N ALA A 40 -16.61 -13.06 24.04
CA ALA A 40 -17.34 -12.66 25.25
C ALA A 40 -16.44 -12.23 26.44
N SER A 41 -15.13 -12.54 26.38
CA SER A 41 -14.12 -12.21 27.38
C SER A 41 -13.18 -11.06 26.98
N ALA A 42 -13.46 -10.36 25.87
CA ALA A 42 -12.65 -9.23 25.44
C ALA A 42 -12.72 -8.07 26.45
N VAL A 43 -11.59 -7.38 26.62
CA VAL A 43 -11.50 -6.11 27.36
C VAL A 43 -11.73 -4.97 26.39
N TYR A 44 -12.59 -4.01 26.73
CA TYR A 44 -12.92 -2.87 25.89
C TYR A 44 -12.31 -1.57 26.42
N VAL A 45 -11.77 -0.75 25.52
CA VAL A 45 -11.21 0.57 25.83
C VAL A 45 -12.01 1.64 25.07
N PRO A 46 -12.62 2.64 25.74
CA PRO A 46 -12.38 3.02 27.14
C PRO A 46 -13.35 2.40 28.16
N ASP A 47 -14.25 1.50 27.75
CA ASP A 47 -15.37 1.03 28.58
C ASP A 47 -14.94 0.37 29.90
N ASP A 48 -13.97 -0.54 29.85
CA ASP A 48 -13.46 -1.29 31.01
C ASP A 48 -12.24 -0.60 31.63
N PHE A 49 -11.41 0.04 30.81
CA PHE A 49 -10.22 0.78 31.25
C PHE A 49 -10.10 2.10 30.50
N PRO A 50 -9.73 3.20 31.16
CA PRO A 50 -9.70 4.53 30.55
C PRO A 50 -8.61 4.71 29.49
N THR A 51 -7.60 3.83 29.46
CA THR A 51 -6.44 3.94 28.56
C THR A 51 -6.04 2.56 28.03
N ILE A 52 -5.38 2.56 26.87
CA ILE A 52 -4.97 1.33 26.21
C ILE A 52 -3.92 0.59 27.04
N GLN A 53 -2.90 1.28 27.57
CA GLN A 53 -1.88 0.63 28.38
C GLN A 53 -2.45 0.01 29.66
N ALA A 54 -3.45 0.64 30.29
CA ALA A 54 -4.12 0.08 31.46
C ALA A 54 -4.82 -1.25 31.12
N ALA A 55 -5.48 -1.33 29.96
CA ALA A 55 -6.07 -2.57 29.47
C ALA A 55 -5.01 -3.64 29.16
N LEU A 56 -3.91 -3.30 28.47
CA LEU A 56 -2.81 -4.23 28.18
C LEU A 56 -2.17 -4.81 29.47
N ASN A 57 -2.06 -3.98 30.51
CA ASN A 57 -1.55 -4.41 31.80
C ASN A 57 -2.51 -5.39 32.50
N ALA A 58 -3.81 -5.12 32.45
CA ALA A 58 -4.82 -5.84 33.23
C ALA A 58 -5.43 -7.06 32.52
N VAL A 59 -5.39 -7.12 31.18
CA VAL A 59 -6.00 -8.22 30.42
C VAL A 59 -5.38 -9.57 30.81
N THR A 60 -6.25 -10.53 31.09
CA THR A 60 -5.87 -11.91 31.45
C THR A 60 -6.14 -12.91 30.33
N ASP A 61 -7.06 -12.59 29.43
CA ASP A 61 -7.23 -13.29 28.14
C ASP A 61 -6.30 -12.63 27.09
N ILE A 62 -6.58 -12.82 25.80
CA ILE A 62 -5.76 -12.31 24.71
C ILE A 62 -6.38 -11.11 23.99
N TYR A 63 -7.67 -10.80 24.10
CA TYR A 63 -8.30 -9.75 23.29
C TYR A 63 -8.47 -8.42 24.05
N VAL A 64 -7.95 -7.36 23.46
CA VAL A 64 -8.26 -5.96 23.83
C VAL A 64 -8.87 -5.27 22.60
N ILE A 65 -10.09 -4.78 22.73
CA ILE A 65 -10.83 -4.10 21.67
C ILE A 65 -10.90 -2.61 21.99
N VAL A 66 -10.46 -1.79 21.07
CA VAL A 66 -10.42 -0.34 21.22
C VAL A 66 -11.54 0.27 20.41
N ARG A 67 -12.42 1.01 21.09
CA ARG A 67 -13.54 1.75 20.49
C ARG A 67 -13.01 2.85 19.58
N ASP A 68 -13.91 3.42 18.78
CA ASP A 68 -13.59 4.56 17.94
C ASP A 68 -13.22 5.78 18.78
N GLY A 69 -12.21 6.52 18.34
CA GLY A 69 -11.73 7.70 19.04
C GLY A 69 -10.29 8.06 18.73
N ILE A 70 -9.89 9.20 19.32
CA ILE A 70 -8.50 9.67 19.30
C ILE A 70 -7.91 9.48 20.69
N TYR A 71 -6.95 8.58 20.79
CA TYR A 71 -6.26 8.21 22.01
C TYR A 71 -4.96 8.99 22.10
N THR A 72 -4.87 9.84 23.14
CA THR A 72 -3.74 10.74 23.41
C THR A 72 -3.23 10.57 24.84
N GLY A 73 -2.09 11.17 25.16
CA GLY A 73 -1.51 11.15 26.51
C GLY A 73 -0.65 9.92 26.79
N ALA A 74 0.07 9.95 27.92
CA ALA A 74 1.17 9.04 28.21
C ALA A 74 0.81 7.54 28.20
N GLU A 75 -0.39 7.17 28.64
CA GLU A 75 -0.85 5.78 28.73
C GLU A 75 -1.53 5.26 27.44
N ASN A 76 -1.47 6.05 26.35
CA ASN A 76 -1.97 5.69 25.03
C ASN A 76 -0.87 5.76 23.95
N LYS A 77 0.39 5.83 24.37
CA LYS A 77 1.58 5.85 23.51
C LYS A 77 2.69 5.06 24.18
N ASN A 78 3.74 4.74 23.43
CA ASN A 78 4.78 3.80 23.83
C ASN A 78 4.17 2.50 24.36
N LEU A 79 3.08 2.04 23.71
CA LEU A 79 2.29 0.92 24.17
C LEU A 79 3.15 -0.35 24.18
N ASP A 80 3.16 -1.01 25.32
CA ASP A 80 4.04 -2.14 25.63
C ASP A 80 3.20 -3.36 26.05
N PHE A 81 3.42 -4.48 25.37
CA PHE A 81 2.70 -5.73 25.59
C PHE A 81 3.38 -6.58 26.68
N GLN A 82 4.60 -6.24 27.09
CA GLN A 82 5.37 -6.89 28.15
C GLN A 82 5.54 -8.40 27.89
N GLY A 83 5.72 -8.77 26.62
CA GLY A 83 5.88 -10.17 26.18
C GLY A 83 4.57 -10.99 26.19
N LYS A 84 3.41 -10.37 26.46
CA LYS A 84 2.13 -11.06 26.44
C LYS A 84 1.59 -11.22 25.01
N PRO A 85 1.02 -12.39 24.65
CA PRO A 85 0.42 -12.63 23.34
C PRO A 85 -0.97 -12.00 23.23
N ILE A 86 -1.03 -10.67 23.27
CA ILE A 86 -2.29 -9.89 23.20
C ILE A 86 -2.62 -9.58 21.73
N LYS A 87 -3.90 -9.65 21.39
CA LYS A 87 -4.51 -9.16 20.17
C LYS A 87 -5.21 -7.84 20.49
N LEU A 88 -4.54 -6.74 20.18
CA LEU A 88 -5.08 -5.40 20.25
C LEU A 88 -5.74 -5.04 18.91
N VAL A 89 -7.04 -4.79 18.92
CA VAL A 89 -7.84 -4.62 17.70
C VAL A 89 -8.69 -3.37 17.82
N SER A 90 -8.67 -2.51 16.81
CA SER A 90 -9.68 -1.45 16.66
C SER A 90 -11.02 -2.06 16.25
N GLU A 91 -12.11 -1.59 16.87
CA GLU A 91 -13.45 -2.08 16.58
C GLU A 91 -13.88 -1.86 15.12
N ASN A 92 -13.68 -0.65 14.57
CA ASN A 92 -14.11 -0.26 13.23
C ASN A 92 -12.95 0.16 12.32
N GLY A 93 -11.74 -0.36 12.56
CA GLY A 93 -10.58 -0.19 11.70
C GLY A 93 -9.91 1.20 11.76
N ALA A 94 -8.84 1.34 10.96
CA ALA A 94 -7.86 2.41 11.13
C ALA A 94 -8.42 3.82 10.96
N ALA A 95 -9.47 4.00 10.16
CA ALA A 95 -10.10 5.30 9.95
C ALA A 95 -10.77 5.85 11.22
N ASN A 96 -11.20 4.98 12.14
CA ASN A 96 -12.02 5.35 13.29
C ASN A 96 -11.26 5.32 14.62
N CYS A 97 -10.12 4.63 14.70
CA CYS A 97 -9.33 4.52 15.92
C CYS A 97 -7.90 5.02 15.70
N ILE A 98 -7.59 6.17 16.32
CA ILE A 98 -6.34 6.90 16.14
C ILE A 98 -5.54 6.91 17.44
N ILE A 99 -4.31 6.43 17.39
CA ILE A 99 -3.28 6.65 18.41
C ILE A 99 -2.45 7.85 17.96
N ASP A 100 -2.59 8.97 18.67
CA ASP A 100 -1.87 10.21 18.37
C ASP A 100 -0.78 10.43 19.43
N CYS A 101 0.48 10.30 19.01
CA CYS A 101 1.64 10.42 19.86
C CYS A 101 2.00 11.88 20.19
N GLN A 102 1.39 12.85 19.52
CA GLN A 102 1.53 14.29 19.78
C GLN A 102 2.98 14.82 19.69
N GLY A 103 3.80 14.22 18.83
CA GLY A 103 5.21 14.57 18.64
C GLY A 103 6.11 14.14 19.79
N ASP A 104 5.68 13.19 20.62
CA ASP A 104 6.43 12.74 21.80
C ASP A 104 6.28 11.24 21.99
N GLY A 105 7.36 10.49 21.79
CA GLY A 105 7.37 9.01 21.83
C GLY A 105 6.80 8.37 20.57
N ARG A 106 6.56 7.06 20.64
CA ARG A 106 6.03 6.24 19.54
C ARG A 106 4.65 5.69 19.84
N GLY A 107 3.99 5.05 18.87
CA GLY A 107 2.72 4.34 19.10
C GLY A 107 2.94 3.07 19.91
N PHE A 108 3.83 2.20 19.44
CA PHE A 108 4.10 0.89 20.04
C PHE A 108 5.59 0.63 20.23
N TYR A 109 5.92 -0.07 21.31
CA TYR A 109 7.27 -0.51 21.61
C TYR A 109 7.28 -1.99 21.99
N PHE A 110 7.83 -2.82 21.11
CA PHE A 110 7.95 -4.26 21.28
C PHE A 110 9.41 -4.62 21.58
N HIS A 111 9.69 -5.11 22.78
CA HIS A 111 11.06 -5.32 23.27
C HIS A 111 11.21 -6.48 24.28
N SER A 112 10.11 -7.18 24.57
CA SER A 112 10.01 -8.18 25.65
C SER A 112 9.78 -9.60 25.13
N GLY A 113 10.17 -9.88 23.88
CA GLY A 113 10.07 -11.20 23.27
C GLY A 113 8.68 -11.55 22.73
N GLU A 114 7.88 -10.53 22.42
CA GLU A 114 6.58 -10.69 21.74
C GLU A 114 6.73 -11.53 20.47
N GLY A 115 5.92 -12.58 20.32
CA GLY A 115 5.86 -13.38 19.09
C GLY A 115 4.72 -12.94 18.16
N ALA A 116 4.51 -13.67 17.06
CA ALA A 116 3.47 -13.38 16.07
C ALA A 116 2.04 -13.34 16.65
N ASP A 117 1.78 -14.00 17.79
CA ASP A 117 0.50 -13.93 18.50
C ASP A 117 0.25 -12.59 19.22
N SER A 118 1.30 -11.77 19.38
CA SER A 118 1.20 -10.38 19.82
C SER A 118 0.86 -9.54 18.60
N ALA A 119 -0.41 -9.13 18.49
CA ALA A 119 -0.96 -8.57 17.27
C ALA A 119 -1.57 -7.17 17.50
N VAL A 120 -1.30 -6.26 16.56
CA VAL A 120 -1.94 -4.94 16.46
C VAL A 120 -2.68 -4.88 15.14
N SER A 121 -3.98 -4.59 15.19
CA SER A 121 -4.81 -4.54 13.99
C SER A 121 -5.75 -3.33 13.94
N GLY A 122 -5.76 -2.63 12.81
CA GLY A 122 -6.81 -1.65 12.51
C GLY A 122 -6.59 -0.28 13.13
N PHE A 123 -5.36 0.17 13.39
CA PHE A 123 -5.12 1.49 14.01
C PHE A 123 -4.53 2.48 13.02
N THR A 124 -4.92 3.76 13.14
CA THR A 124 -4.06 4.86 12.68
C THR A 124 -3.08 5.21 13.80
N ILE A 125 -1.78 5.25 13.51
CA ILE A 125 -0.72 5.67 14.42
C ILE A 125 -0.07 6.90 13.80
N ARG A 126 -0.03 8.03 14.53
CA ARG A 126 0.50 9.27 13.95
C ARG A 126 1.26 10.16 14.91
N ASN A 127 2.00 11.09 14.32
CA ASN A 127 2.77 12.12 15.01
C ASN A 127 3.76 11.52 16.02
N GLY A 128 4.32 10.35 15.74
CA GLY A 128 5.31 9.71 16.58
C GLY A 128 6.70 10.31 16.35
N MET A 129 7.38 10.74 17.41
CA MET A 129 8.71 11.35 17.36
C MET A 129 9.41 11.15 18.71
N ASP A 130 10.51 10.39 18.74
CA ASP A 130 11.23 10.04 19.97
C ASP A 130 12.65 10.63 20.03
N GLY A 131 12.76 11.96 19.81
CA GLY A 131 14.01 12.70 19.94
C GLY A 131 15.14 12.34 18.96
N GLU A 132 16.35 12.83 19.23
CA GLU A 132 17.50 12.86 18.29
C GLU A 132 18.22 11.50 18.07
N THR A 133 17.82 10.43 18.75
CA THR A 133 18.36 9.06 18.53
C THR A 133 17.24 8.04 18.31
N SER A 134 16.10 8.51 17.80
CA SER A 134 14.86 7.76 17.69
C SER A 134 14.97 6.58 16.74
N GLU A 135 14.39 5.47 17.19
CA GLU A 135 14.12 4.26 16.43
C GLU A 135 12.60 4.08 16.40
N GLY A 136 12.04 3.90 15.20
CA GLY A 136 10.64 3.56 15.00
C GLY A 136 9.70 4.67 15.48
N GLY A 137 9.54 5.73 14.70
CA GLY A 137 8.70 6.88 15.06
C GLY A 137 7.26 6.44 15.37
N GLY A 138 6.69 5.56 14.55
CA GLY A 138 5.40 4.92 14.84
C GLY A 138 5.53 3.66 15.70
N ILE A 139 6.34 2.69 15.27
CA ILE A 139 6.50 1.39 15.92
C ILE A 139 7.98 1.02 15.97
N PHE A 140 8.44 0.55 17.13
CA PHE A 140 9.79 0.00 17.27
C PHE A 140 9.74 -1.44 17.77
N CYS A 141 10.37 -2.34 17.03
CA CYS A 141 10.53 -3.74 17.39
C CYS A 141 12.02 -4.06 17.60
N GLU A 142 12.38 -4.55 18.79
CA GLU A 142 13.75 -4.97 19.08
C GLU A 142 13.88 -6.25 19.91
N ARG A 143 15.11 -6.76 20.05
CA ARG A 143 15.47 -7.84 20.99
C ARG A 143 14.68 -9.14 20.79
N GLY A 144 14.45 -9.51 19.53
CA GLY A 144 13.72 -10.72 19.14
C GLY A 144 12.20 -10.58 19.18
N ALA A 145 11.65 -9.44 19.62
CA ALA A 145 10.22 -9.20 19.60
C ALA A 145 9.74 -9.08 18.15
N SER A 146 8.93 -10.03 17.68
CA SER A 146 8.49 -10.19 16.29
C SER A 146 6.96 -10.26 16.22
N PRO A 147 6.25 -9.14 16.51
CA PRO A 147 4.79 -9.07 16.52
C PRO A 147 4.17 -9.17 15.12
N THR A 148 2.84 -9.29 15.08
CA THR A 148 2.03 -9.13 13.86
C THR A 148 1.39 -7.74 13.84
N ILE A 149 1.58 -6.99 12.76
CA ILE A 149 1.05 -5.64 12.55
C ILE A 149 0.22 -5.67 11.27
N THR A 150 -1.10 -5.48 11.39
CA THR A 150 -2.03 -5.64 10.26
C THR A 150 -2.99 -4.48 10.11
N ASN A 151 -3.38 -4.13 8.88
CA ASN A 151 -4.47 -3.18 8.61
C ASN A 151 -4.28 -1.82 9.32
N CYS A 152 -3.03 -1.38 9.50
CA CYS A 152 -2.72 -0.14 10.19
C CYS A 152 -2.33 0.95 9.20
N THR A 153 -2.64 2.20 9.55
CA THR A 153 -2.09 3.38 8.88
C THR A 153 -1.06 4.03 9.79
N ILE A 154 0.19 4.16 9.35
CA ILE A 154 1.26 4.80 10.13
C ILE A 154 1.70 6.04 9.36
N THR A 155 1.50 7.22 9.96
CA THR A 155 1.65 8.47 9.22
C THR A 155 2.18 9.64 10.03
N ALA A 156 2.90 10.55 9.37
CA ALA A 156 3.47 11.73 9.99
C ALA A 156 4.35 11.40 11.21
N CYS A 157 5.00 10.24 11.19
CA CYS A 157 5.99 9.85 12.19
C CYS A 157 7.40 10.19 11.70
N ALA A 158 8.28 10.52 12.64
CA ALA A 158 9.66 10.89 12.37
C ALA A 158 10.62 10.17 13.32
N ALA A 159 11.71 9.63 12.77
CA ALA A 159 12.78 9.02 13.55
C ALA A 159 14.13 9.09 12.83
N ASN A 160 15.26 8.78 13.47
CA ASN A 160 16.50 8.59 12.70
C ASN A 160 16.45 7.30 11.88
N PHE A 161 15.87 6.25 12.45
CA PHE A 161 15.78 4.93 11.85
C PHE A 161 14.32 4.50 11.84
N GLY A 162 13.74 4.33 10.65
CA GLY A 162 12.37 3.87 10.51
C GLY A 162 11.37 4.93 10.95
N GLY A 163 11.01 5.86 10.07
CA GLY A 163 10.06 6.92 10.41
C GLY A 163 8.72 6.32 10.85
N ALA A 164 8.22 5.33 10.10
CA ALA A 164 7.04 4.57 10.49
C ALA A 164 7.39 3.38 11.40
N ILE A 165 8.24 2.46 10.93
CA ILE A 165 8.58 1.22 11.63
C ILE A 165 10.11 1.00 11.63
N SER A 166 10.68 0.70 12.80
CA SER A 166 12.04 0.17 12.92
C SER A 166 12.04 -1.27 13.44
N CYS A 167 12.83 -2.13 12.79
CA CYS A 167 13.07 -3.53 13.19
C CYS A 167 14.57 -3.74 13.46
N ARG A 168 14.92 -4.06 14.71
CA ARG A 168 16.30 -4.29 15.12
C ARG A 168 16.45 -5.61 15.85
N ASP A 169 17.15 -6.56 15.23
CA ASP A 169 17.24 -7.94 15.74
C ASP A 169 15.82 -8.53 15.96
N SER A 170 14.89 -8.28 15.03
CA SER A 170 13.44 -8.52 15.16
C SER A 170 12.82 -8.83 13.78
N SER A 171 11.90 -9.78 13.67
CA SER A 171 11.33 -10.19 12.37
C SER A 171 9.80 -10.19 12.38
N PRO A 172 9.15 -9.01 12.53
CA PRO A 172 7.70 -8.92 12.58
C PRO A 172 7.05 -9.28 11.25
N ILE A 173 5.74 -9.58 11.33
CA ILE A 173 4.87 -9.68 10.16
C ILE A 173 4.15 -8.34 10.02
N ILE A 174 4.32 -7.66 8.89
CA ILE A 174 3.70 -6.37 8.58
C ILE A 174 2.85 -6.58 7.33
N SER A 175 1.52 -6.47 7.45
CA SER A 175 0.65 -6.78 6.32
C SER A 175 -0.57 -5.88 6.18
N ALA A 176 -0.97 -5.60 4.94
CA ALA A 176 -2.11 -4.72 4.65
C ALA A 176 -2.01 -3.35 5.35
N CYS A 177 -0.79 -2.84 5.53
CA CYS A 177 -0.54 -1.57 6.18
C CYS A 177 -0.27 -0.47 5.17
N THR A 178 -0.68 0.75 5.51
CA THR A 178 -0.31 1.98 4.78
C THR A 178 0.69 2.76 5.61
N LEU A 179 1.90 2.96 5.07
CA LEU A 179 2.97 3.73 5.69
C LEU A 179 3.17 4.98 4.84
N THR A 180 2.72 6.12 5.33
CA THR A 180 2.67 7.34 4.51
C THR A 180 3.11 8.61 5.21
N ALA A 181 3.84 9.47 4.49
CA ALA A 181 4.29 10.76 5.00
C ALA A 181 5.14 10.65 6.27
N ASN A 182 5.98 9.63 6.36
CA ASN A 182 6.94 9.46 7.44
C ASN A 182 8.33 9.93 7.00
N GLU A 183 9.12 10.39 7.97
CA GLU A 183 10.42 11.00 7.73
C GLU A 183 11.50 10.27 8.54
N ALA A 184 12.65 10.00 7.93
CA ALA A 184 13.79 9.49 8.66
C ALA A 184 15.16 9.88 8.11
N MET A 185 16.24 9.51 8.81
CA MET A 185 17.57 9.48 8.20
C MET A 185 17.72 8.20 7.34
N TYR A 186 17.29 7.06 7.88
CA TYR A 186 17.32 5.76 7.22
C TYR A 186 15.93 5.13 7.23
N GLY A 187 15.36 4.83 6.06
CA GLY A 187 14.08 4.14 5.95
C GLY A 187 12.91 5.03 6.37
N GLY A 188 12.47 5.96 5.51
CA GLY A 188 11.39 6.87 5.84
C GLY A 188 10.12 6.13 6.27
N GLY A 189 9.74 5.09 5.52
CA GLY A 189 8.73 4.12 5.94
C GLY A 189 9.29 3.08 6.92
N ILE A 190 10.19 2.22 6.45
CA ILE A 190 10.69 1.08 7.21
C ILE A 190 12.21 1.05 7.25
N TYR A 191 12.77 0.89 8.45
CA TYR A 191 14.17 0.50 8.64
C TYR A 191 14.25 -0.90 9.24
N SER A 192 15.15 -1.74 8.71
CA SER A 192 15.35 -3.11 9.19
C SER A 192 16.83 -3.48 9.23
N THR A 193 17.32 -3.83 10.42
CA THR A 193 18.71 -4.26 10.66
C THR A 193 18.77 -5.59 11.42
N ASN A 194 19.64 -6.52 11.00
CA ASN A 194 19.78 -7.85 11.63
C ASN A 194 18.43 -8.60 11.72
N SER A 195 17.59 -8.40 10.72
CA SER A 195 16.15 -8.64 10.79
C SER A 195 15.62 -9.17 9.47
N SER A 196 14.60 -10.02 9.52
CA SER A 196 13.96 -10.61 8.33
C SER A 196 12.43 -10.47 8.41
N PRO A 197 11.89 -9.23 8.49
CA PRO A 197 10.45 -9.02 8.48
C PRO A 197 9.79 -9.57 7.20
N LEU A 198 8.55 -10.01 7.34
CA LEU A 198 7.65 -10.26 6.21
C LEU A 198 6.78 -9.02 6.02
N ILE A 199 6.93 -8.34 4.89
CA ILE A 199 6.15 -7.16 4.51
C ILE A 199 5.27 -7.56 3.33
N SER A 200 3.95 -7.61 3.50
CA SER A 200 3.05 -8.14 2.47
C SER A 200 1.77 -7.35 2.28
N GLY A 201 1.39 -7.03 1.04
CA GLY A 201 0.12 -6.33 0.78
C GLY A 201 0.13 -4.89 1.29
N CYS A 202 1.30 -4.28 1.48
CA CYS A 202 1.41 -2.94 2.05
C CYS A 202 1.44 -1.86 0.97
N THR A 203 1.11 -0.63 1.38
CA THR A 203 1.39 0.59 0.60
C THR A 203 2.39 1.43 1.38
N ILE A 204 3.57 1.69 0.80
CA ILE A 204 4.63 2.51 1.37
C ILE A 204 4.79 3.72 0.47
N GLU A 205 4.23 4.86 0.85
CA GLU A 205 4.14 6.01 -0.03
C GLU A 205 4.46 7.35 0.59
N THR A 206 4.97 8.27 -0.23
CA THR A 206 5.23 9.67 0.19
C THR A 206 6.08 9.80 1.44
N ASN A 207 6.96 8.83 1.71
CA ASN A 207 7.92 8.89 2.81
C ASN A 207 9.22 9.53 2.32
N SER A 208 9.96 10.14 3.24
CA SER A 208 11.22 10.83 2.93
C SER A 208 12.34 10.33 3.83
N ALA A 209 13.55 10.18 3.28
CA ALA A 209 14.74 9.92 4.08
C ALA A 209 16.03 10.48 3.48
N GLU A 210 17.15 10.41 4.18
CA GLU A 210 18.46 10.56 3.51
C GLU A 210 18.76 9.29 2.69
N GLU A 211 18.51 8.12 3.27
CA GLU A 211 18.72 6.81 2.64
C GLU A 211 17.46 5.96 2.73
N GLY A 212 16.94 5.51 1.59
CA GLY A 212 15.78 4.61 1.54
C GLY A 212 14.50 5.34 1.90
N GLY A 213 13.98 6.16 0.97
CA GLY A 213 12.81 6.99 1.22
C GLY A 213 11.62 6.16 1.70
N GLY A 214 11.36 5.04 1.03
CA GLY A 214 10.40 4.04 1.48
C GLY A 214 11.00 3.07 2.49
N VAL A 215 12.05 2.34 2.10
CA VAL A 215 12.58 1.21 2.88
C VAL A 215 14.11 1.22 2.88
N PHE A 216 14.72 0.98 4.04
CA PHE A 216 16.15 0.72 4.19
C PHE A 216 16.39 -0.62 4.88
N LEU A 217 17.16 -1.51 4.23
CA LEU A 217 17.41 -2.87 4.68
C LEU A 217 18.92 -3.12 4.83
N ILE A 218 19.35 -3.64 5.98
CA ILE A 218 20.75 -4.00 6.23
C ILE A 218 20.85 -5.30 7.02
N ARG A 219 21.80 -6.18 6.66
CA ARG A 219 22.08 -7.45 7.34
C ARG A 219 20.81 -8.27 7.66
N GLY A 220 20.24 -8.94 6.67
CA GLY A 220 18.99 -9.66 6.89
C GLY A 220 18.41 -10.23 5.61
N ALA A 221 17.35 -11.01 5.71
CA ALA A 221 16.68 -11.63 4.56
C ALA A 221 15.16 -11.35 4.59
N PRO A 222 14.75 -10.08 4.54
CA PRO A 222 13.34 -9.73 4.55
C PRO A 222 12.66 -10.16 3.24
N ILE A 223 11.36 -10.43 3.34
CA ILE A 223 10.49 -10.73 2.20
C ILE A 223 9.52 -9.56 2.05
N ILE A 224 9.52 -8.93 0.88
CA ILE A 224 8.58 -7.88 0.50
C ILE A 224 7.74 -8.45 -0.64
N ALA A 225 6.45 -8.61 -0.39
CA ALA A 225 5.52 -9.29 -1.29
C ALA A 225 4.29 -8.43 -1.55
N GLU A 226 3.75 -8.42 -2.77
CA GLU A 226 2.43 -7.80 -3.06
C GLU A 226 2.35 -6.34 -2.58
N THR A 227 3.46 -5.62 -2.60
CA THR A 227 3.59 -4.31 -1.94
C THR A 227 3.79 -3.22 -2.98
N ILE A 228 3.13 -2.08 -2.76
CA ILE A 228 3.27 -0.88 -3.58
C ILE A 228 4.21 0.08 -2.85
N LEU A 229 5.30 0.48 -3.51
CA LEU A 229 6.22 1.51 -3.03
C LEU A 229 6.21 2.68 -4.01
N ARG A 230 5.67 3.83 -3.60
CA ARG A 230 5.52 4.96 -4.52
C ARG A 230 5.73 6.35 -3.95
N ASN A 231 6.16 7.27 -4.80
CA ASN A 231 6.32 8.69 -4.44
C ASN A 231 7.22 8.93 -3.22
N ASN A 232 8.11 7.99 -2.90
CA ASN A 232 9.06 8.16 -1.82
C ASN A 232 10.28 8.95 -2.31
N LEU A 233 10.89 9.72 -1.42
CA LEU A 233 12.00 10.62 -1.72
C LEU A 233 13.20 10.31 -0.84
N ALA A 234 14.40 10.26 -1.42
CA ALA A 234 15.63 10.23 -0.64
C ALA A 234 16.81 10.91 -1.32
N ASP A 235 17.93 11.06 -0.62
CA ASP A 235 19.19 11.37 -1.28
C ASP A 235 19.67 10.15 -2.09
N ASN A 236 19.54 8.95 -1.51
CA ASN A 236 19.88 7.67 -2.14
C ASN A 236 18.78 6.64 -1.91
N GLY A 237 18.43 5.87 -2.95
CA GLY A 237 17.37 4.86 -2.90
C GLY A 237 16.01 5.49 -2.62
N GLY A 238 15.44 6.21 -3.59
CA GLY A 238 14.17 6.91 -3.43
C GLY A 238 13.07 5.98 -2.89
N GLY A 239 12.96 4.80 -3.50
CA GLY A 239 12.12 3.71 -3.00
C GLY A 239 12.83 2.91 -1.91
N ILE A 240 13.90 2.22 -2.30
CA ILE A 240 14.53 1.15 -1.52
C ILE A 240 16.05 1.31 -1.48
N VAL A 241 16.64 1.14 -0.29
CA VAL A 241 18.07 0.88 -0.10
C VAL A 241 18.27 -0.52 0.46
N THR A 242 19.24 -1.25 -0.10
CA THR A 242 19.77 -2.49 0.48
C THR A 242 21.26 -2.34 0.71
N ASP A 243 21.71 -2.63 1.92
CA ASP A 243 23.10 -2.45 2.31
C ASP A 243 23.66 -3.67 3.07
N VAL A 244 24.99 -3.83 3.04
CA VAL A 244 25.82 -4.79 3.79
C VAL A 244 25.13 -6.10 4.18
N ASP A 245 25.47 -7.20 3.50
CA ASP A 245 25.05 -8.56 3.85
C ASP A 245 23.52 -8.74 3.91
N CYS A 246 22.77 -7.90 3.18
CA CYS A 246 21.33 -8.05 3.02
C CYS A 246 21.01 -8.93 1.82
N THR A 247 20.06 -9.86 1.99
CA THR A 247 19.59 -10.78 0.93
C THR A 247 18.07 -10.75 0.78
N PRO A 248 17.48 -9.59 0.44
CA PRO A 248 16.03 -9.42 0.42
C PRO A 248 15.40 -10.08 -0.81
N THR A 249 14.14 -10.45 -0.67
CA THR A 249 13.31 -10.93 -1.78
C THR A 249 12.14 -9.99 -2.00
N PHE A 250 12.02 -9.47 -3.22
CA PHE A 250 10.88 -8.71 -3.71
C PHE A 250 10.08 -9.59 -4.67
N TRP A 251 8.82 -9.83 -4.34
CA TRP A 251 7.92 -10.62 -5.17
C TRP A 251 6.63 -9.87 -5.42
N ASN A 252 6.21 -9.81 -6.67
CA ASN A 252 4.96 -9.16 -7.03
C ASN A 252 4.82 -7.74 -6.46
N CYS A 253 5.83 -6.88 -6.65
CA CYS A 253 5.81 -5.51 -6.11
C CYS A 253 5.72 -4.46 -7.23
N LEU A 254 5.03 -3.37 -6.94
CA LEU A 254 4.99 -2.19 -7.79
C LEU A 254 5.84 -1.08 -7.17
N ILE A 255 6.97 -0.74 -7.79
CA ILE A 255 7.89 0.30 -7.34
C ILE A 255 7.85 1.45 -8.33
N GLU A 256 7.17 2.54 -8.00
CA GLU A 256 6.89 3.60 -8.96
C GLU A 256 7.03 5.04 -8.46
N ASN A 257 7.43 5.93 -9.35
CA ASN A 257 7.48 7.38 -9.08
C ASN A 257 8.32 7.76 -7.86
N ASN A 258 9.27 6.91 -7.44
CA ASN A 258 10.19 7.23 -6.36
C ASN A 258 11.36 8.05 -6.90
N ALA A 259 11.90 8.93 -6.08
CA ALA A 259 12.92 9.89 -6.48
C ALA A 259 14.13 9.85 -5.54
N ALA A 260 15.33 9.79 -6.13
CA ALA A 260 16.60 9.92 -5.43
C ALA A 260 17.37 11.15 -5.95
N LEU A 261 18.03 11.88 -5.06
CA LEU A 261 18.91 12.98 -5.46
C LEU A 261 20.13 12.47 -6.23
N TRP A 262 20.69 11.32 -5.84
CA TRP A 262 21.92 10.79 -6.43
C TRP A 262 21.73 9.41 -7.05
N TRP A 263 21.46 8.38 -6.26
CA TRP A 263 21.56 6.99 -6.72
C TRP A 263 20.26 6.22 -6.50
N GLY A 264 19.80 5.50 -7.51
CA GLY A 264 18.71 4.52 -7.37
C GLY A 264 17.36 5.16 -7.09
N GLY A 265 16.60 5.52 -8.13
CA GLY A 265 15.26 6.06 -7.93
C GLY A 265 14.34 5.01 -7.30
N GLY A 266 14.27 3.83 -7.92
CA GLY A 266 13.56 2.66 -7.38
C GLY A 266 14.40 1.93 -6.34
N PHE A 267 15.57 1.42 -6.75
CA PHE A 267 16.49 0.63 -5.92
C PHE A 267 17.90 1.21 -5.91
N PHE A 268 18.49 1.28 -4.73
CA PHE A 268 19.92 1.44 -4.52
C PHE A 268 20.48 0.25 -3.73
N CYS A 269 21.39 -0.52 -4.34
CA CYS A 269 21.94 -1.73 -3.77
C CYS A 269 23.45 -1.61 -3.53
N SER A 270 23.87 -1.87 -2.28
CA SER A 270 25.25 -1.80 -1.81
C SER A 270 25.62 -3.10 -1.11
N SER A 271 26.66 -3.79 -1.57
CA SER A 271 27.20 -4.98 -0.87
C SER A 271 26.12 -6.00 -0.45
N SER A 272 25.14 -6.24 -1.32
CA SER A 272 23.91 -6.98 -1.02
C SER A 272 23.58 -8.03 -2.09
N PHE A 273 22.53 -8.83 -1.88
CA PHE A 273 22.09 -9.89 -2.77
C PHE A 273 20.57 -9.85 -2.96
N VAL A 274 20.10 -8.98 -3.86
CA VAL A 274 18.66 -8.75 -4.05
C VAL A 274 18.07 -9.75 -5.04
N ASN A 275 16.94 -10.36 -4.70
CA ASN A 275 16.12 -11.15 -5.63
C ASN A 275 14.84 -10.39 -5.94
N ILE A 276 14.55 -10.14 -7.22
CA ILE A 276 13.37 -9.45 -7.71
C ILE A 276 12.63 -10.37 -8.67
N SER A 277 11.36 -10.66 -8.39
CA SER A 277 10.52 -11.48 -9.27
C SER A 277 9.11 -10.93 -9.42
N ASN A 278 8.60 -10.93 -10.65
CA ASN A 278 7.24 -10.47 -10.95
C ASN A 278 6.99 -9.03 -10.47
N CYS A 279 8.00 -8.16 -10.55
CA CYS A 279 7.88 -6.78 -10.11
C CYS A 279 7.77 -5.83 -11.30
N THR A 280 7.09 -4.71 -11.11
CA THR A 280 7.14 -3.58 -12.04
C THR A 280 7.85 -2.41 -11.36
N VAL A 281 8.97 -1.97 -11.93
CA VAL A 281 9.78 -0.83 -11.49
C VAL A 281 9.68 0.25 -12.55
N ARG A 282 8.91 1.31 -12.29
CA ARG A 282 8.60 2.29 -13.34
C ARG A 282 8.61 3.74 -12.90
N ASN A 283 8.91 4.65 -13.81
CA ASN A 283 8.84 6.11 -13.58
C ASN A 283 9.63 6.61 -12.37
N ASN A 284 10.60 5.85 -11.88
CA ASN A 284 11.47 6.26 -10.81
C ASN A 284 12.62 7.11 -11.36
N THR A 285 13.07 8.09 -10.59
CA THR A 285 14.05 9.08 -11.02
C THR A 285 15.24 9.13 -10.08
N ALA A 286 16.46 9.16 -10.61
CA ALA A 286 17.68 9.44 -9.86
C ALA A 286 18.48 10.56 -10.54
N GLY A 287 19.13 11.42 -9.76
CA GLY A 287 19.97 12.47 -10.35
C GLY A 287 21.21 11.95 -11.08
N TRP A 288 21.76 10.79 -10.66
CA TRP A 288 23.00 10.23 -11.20
C TRP A 288 22.86 8.81 -11.73
N GLY A 289 22.76 7.78 -10.89
CA GLY A 289 22.78 6.39 -11.35
C GLY A 289 21.44 5.70 -11.24
N GLY A 290 21.06 4.92 -12.26
CA GLY A 290 19.97 3.94 -12.21
C GLY A 290 18.64 4.50 -11.71
N GLY A 291 17.82 5.06 -12.61
CA GLY A 291 16.48 5.52 -12.23
C GLY A 291 15.65 4.38 -11.66
N GLY A 292 15.66 3.21 -12.33
CA GLY A 292 15.02 1.99 -11.84
C GLY A 292 15.88 1.28 -10.81
N PHE A 293 17.12 0.95 -11.19
CA PHE A 293 18.03 0.10 -10.41
C PHE A 293 19.47 0.60 -10.48
N HIS A 294 20.03 1.00 -9.34
CA HIS A 294 21.46 1.24 -9.18
C HIS A 294 22.06 0.22 -8.24
N SER A 295 23.22 -0.33 -8.59
CA SER A 295 23.87 -1.34 -7.78
C SER A 295 25.39 -1.30 -7.84
N TYR A 296 26.04 -1.47 -6.69
CA TYR A 296 27.48 -1.63 -6.58
C TYR A 296 27.86 -2.70 -5.56
N GLN A 297 28.95 -3.43 -5.84
CA GLN A 297 29.47 -4.53 -5.01
C GLN A 297 28.42 -5.59 -4.62
N SER A 298 27.32 -5.71 -5.37
CA SER A 298 26.20 -6.60 -5.06
C SER A 298 26.11 -7.77 -6.04
N HIS A 299 25.31 -8.78 -5.69
CA HIS A 299 25.02 -9.91 -6.57
C HIS A 299 23.50 -10.15 -6.66
N ASN A 300 22.87 -9.59 -7.68
CA ASN A 300 21.41 -9.53 -7.76
C ASN A 300 20.84 -10.43 -8.86
N ASN A 301 19.59 -10.82 -8.70
CA ASN A 301 18.83 -11.61 -9.68
C ASN A 301 17.46 -10.99 -9.92
N VAL A 302 17.13 -10.77 -11.17
CA VAL A 302 15.86 -10.18 -11.61
C VAL A 302 15.20 -11.11 -12.63
N THR A 303 13.97 -11.51 -12.38
CA THR A 303 13.20 -12.43 -13.22
C THR A 303 11.77 -11.96 -13.43
N ASN A 304 11.17 -12.22 -14.58
CA ASN A 304 9.74 -11.95 -14.85
C ASN A 304 9.31 -10.52 -14.48
N SER A 305 10.20 -9.53 -14.61
CA SER A 305 9.97 -8.18 -14.09
C SER A 305 10.03 -7.14 -15.21
N ILE A 306 9.39 -6.00 -15.00
CA ILE A 306 9.36 -4.88 -15.96
C ILE A 306 10.08 -3.68 -15.37
N PHE A 307 11.05 -3.13 -16.10
CA PHE A 307 11.78 -1.90 -15.79
C PHE A 307 11.51 -0.89 -16.92
N TRP A 308 10.71 0.14 -16.64
CA TRP A 308 10.20 1.01 -17.71
C TRP A 308 9.97 2.47 -17.30
N GLY A 309 10.33 3.40 -18.17
CA GLY A 309 10.10 4.83 -17.99
C GLY A 309 10.91 5.44 -16.85
N ASN A 310 11.94 4.76 -16.36
CA ASN A 310 12.78 5.31 -15.31
C ASN A 310 13.78 6.33 -15.90
N SER A 311 14.35 7.20 -15.06
CA SER A 311 15.24 8.26 -15.54
C SER A 311 16.44 8.47 -14.63
N ALA A 312 17.63 8.51 -15.22
CA ALA A 312 18.86 8.92 -14.55
C ALA A 312 19.92 9.41 -15.53
N LEU A 313 20.97 10.06 -15.03
CA LEU A 313 22.10 10.50 -15.85
C LEU A 313 22.89 9.32 -16.44
N LEU A 314 23.07 8.26 -15.65
CA LEU A 314 23.81 7.05 -15.97
C LEU A 314 22.84 5.87 -15.92
N GLY A 315 22.39 5.40 -17.09
CA GLY A 315 21.47 4.27 -17.20
C GLY A 315 20.11 4.55 -16.60
N ASN A 316 19.12 4.84 -17.46
CA ASN A 316 17.74 5.09 -17.01
C ASN A 316 17.19 3.93 -16.18
N GLU A 317 17.28 2.72 -16.72
CA GLU A 317 16.75 1.53 -16.07
C GLU A 317 17.76 0.90 -15.11
N ILE A 318 19.01 0.73 -15.57
CA ILE A 318 20.03 -0.07 -14.88
C ILE A 318 21.37 0.68 -14.90
N ALA A 319 21.97 0.82 -13.72
CA ALA A 319 23.35 1.27 -13.52
C ALA A 319 24.11 0.34 -12.57
N LEU A 320 25.18 -0.30 -13.07
CA LEU A 320 26.01 -1.22 -12.29
C LEU A 320 27.45 -0.70 -12.18
N GLN A 321 27.97 -0.66 -10.95
CA GLN A 321 29.29 -0.10 -10.64
C GLN A 321 30.14 -1.04 -9.76
N SER A 322 31.44 -0.81 -9.71
CA SER A 322 32.36 -1.37 -8.71
C SER A 322 32.12 -2.85 -8.32
N TYR A 323 32.55 -3.79 -9.18
CA TYR A 323 32.48 -5.24 -8.90
C TYR A 323 31.06 -5.81 -8.70
N ASP A 324 30.03 -5.10 -9.16
CA ASP A 324 28.67 -5.64 -9.17
C ASP A 324 28.51 -6.82 -10.13
N SER A 325 27.59 -7.72 -9.80
CA SER A 325 27.12 -8.75 -10.72
C SER A 325 25.60 -8.89 -10.66
N THR A 326 24.90 -8.48 -11.70
CA THR A 326 23.44 -8.54 -11.73
C THR A 326 22.97 -9.35 -12.92
N ALA A 327 22.04 -10.28 -12.68
CA ALA A 327 21.43 -11.10 -13.71
C ALA A 327 19.98 -10.67 -13.97
N PHE A 328 19.61 -10.59 -15.24
CA PHE A 328 18.25 -10.41 -15.71
C PHE A 328 17.87 -11.60 -16.59
N GLU A 329 16.69 -12.16 -16.39
CA GLU A 329 16.12 -13.27 -17.17
C GLU A 329 14.63 -13.07 -17.35
N SER A 330 14.11 -13.37 -18.54
CA SER A 330 12.67 -13.26 -18.85
C SER A 330 12.03 -11.98 -18.30
N SER A 331 12.71 -10.85 -18.49
CA SER A 331 12.30 -9.54 -17.98
C SER A 331 12.27 -8.52 -19.12
N ASP A 332 11.42 -7.52 -18.97
CA ASP A 332 11.31 -6.43 -19.94
C ASP A 332 12.01 -5.18 -19.39
N VAL A 333 12.91 -4.61 -20.17
CA VAL A 333 13.71 -3.47 -19.75
C VAL A 333 13.79 -2.47 -20.89
N GLU A 334 13.36 -1.23 -20.63
CA GLU A 334 13.37 -0.18 -21.63
C GLU A 334 14.77 0.03 -22.23
N GLY A 335 14.85 0.00 -23.57
CA GLY A 335 16.11 0.10 -24.32
C GLY A 335 17.01 -1.14 -24.26
N GLY A 336 16.63 -2.17 -23.48
CA GLY A 336 17.32 -3.44 -23.36
C GLY A 336 18.75 -3.32 -22.85
N LYS A 337 19.54 -4.38 -23.06
CA LYS A 337 20.94 -4.47 -22.58
C LYS A 337 21.81 -3.27 -22.97
N ALA A 338 21.58 -2.70 -24.15
CA ALA A 338 22.41 -1.62 -24.70
C ALA A 338 22.20 -0.28 -23.98
N ALA A 339 21.06 -0.09 -23.31
CA ALA A 339 20.75 1.13 -22.56
C ALA A 339 21.26 1.08 -21.11
N ALA A 340 21.67 -0.09 -20.62
CA ALA A 340 22.24 -0.24 -19.28
C ALA A 340 23.61 0.43 -19.19
N TYR A 341 23.86 1.13 -18.09
CA TYR A 341 25.19 1.60 -17.73
C TYR A 341 25.91 0.53 -16.89
N VAL A 342 27.07 0.07 -17.35
CA VAL A 342 27.86 -0.96 -16.65
C VAL A 342 29.32 -0.54 -16.68
N GLU A 343 29.90 -0.32 -15.51
CA GLU A 343 31.34 -0.02 -15.38
C GLU A 343 32.21 -1.24 -15.76
N PRO A 344 33.48 -1.03 -16.17
CA PRO A 344 34.38 -2.11 -16.59
C PRO A 344 34.54 -3.25 -15.57
N GLU A 345 34.44 -2.94 -14.28
CA GLU A 345 34.56 -3.91 -13.18
C GLU A 345 33.25 -4.63 -12.84
N ALA A 346 32.11 -4.16 -13.35
CA ALA A 346 30.79 -4.73 -13.11
C ALA A 346 30.36 -5.69 -14.23
N SER A 347 29.36 -6.53 -13.95
CA SER A 347 28.85 -7.53 -14.89
C SER A 347 27.33 -7.54 -14.93
N LEU A 348 26.78 -7.27 -16.13
CA LEU A 348 25.37 -7.50 -16.44
C LEU A 348 25.21 -8.82 -17.20
N TYR A 349 24.67 -9.83 -16.53
CA TYR A 349 24.28 -11.10 -17.13
C TYR A 349 22.89 -10.98 -17.75
N TRP A 350 22.86 -10.69 -19.04
CA TRP A 350 21.63 -10.68 -19.83
C TRP A 350 21.32 -12.10 -20.30
N LEU A 351 20.46 -12.80 -19.55
CA LEU A 351 20.08 -14.18 -19.83
C LEU A 351 18.97 -14.25 -20.90
N GLU A 352 18.35 -15.41 -21.04
CA GLU A 352 17.36 -15.68 -22.07
C GLU A 352 16.02 -14.96 -21.82
N SER A 353 15.23 -14.86 -22.89
CA SER A 353 13.86 -14.33 -22.91
C SER A 353 13.66 -12.90 -22.39
N ASN A 354 14.74 -12.16 -22.14
CA ASN A 354 14.62 -10.72 -21.88
C ASN A 354 14.17 -9.97 -23.14
N ILE A 355 13.23 -9.04 -22.97
CA ILE A 355 12.70 -8.19 -24.03
C ILE A 355 12.95 -6.70 -23.72
N SER A 356 12.64 -5.85 -24.70
CA SER A 356 12.74 -4.39 -24.58
C SER A 356 11.64 -3.73 -25.43
N ALA A 357 10.40 -4.13 -25.18
CA ALA A 357 9.23 -3.70 -25.95
C ALA A 357 8.31 -2.88 -25.05
N ASP A 358 7.48 -1.99 -25.60
CA ASP A 358 6.53 -1.23 -24.78
C ASP A 358 5.62 -2.21 -24.02
N PRO A 359 5.59 -2.20 -22.67
CA PRO A 359 4.76 -3.10 -21.88
C PRO A 359 3.27 -2.90 -22.10
N MET A 360 2.87 -1.82 -22.79
CA MET A 360 1.48 -1.50 -23.08
C MET A 360 0.62 -1.46 -21.82
N PHE A 361 1.11 -0.72 -20.81
CA PHE A 361 0.35 -0.52 -19.58
C PHE A 361 -1.02 0.11 -19.88
N SER A 362 -2.03 -0.41 -19.20
CA SER A 362 -3.42 -0.02 -19.32
C SER A 362 -3.97 0.37 -17.95
N GLN A 363 -4.91 1.30 -17.96
CA GLN A 363 -5.66 1.65 -16.76
C GLN A 363 -6.66 0.53 -16.47
N GLY A 364 -6.68 0.08 -15.23
CA GLY A 364 -7.74 -0.76 -14.71
C GLY A 364 -8.20 -0.32 -13.32
N PRO A 365 -9.01 -1.15 -12.66
CA PRO A 365 -9.67 -0.91 -11.38
C PRO A 365 -8.76 -0.48 -10.24
N LEU A 366 -7.65 -1.19 -10.05
CA LEU A 366 -6.76 -0.98 -8.90
C LEU A 366 -5.53 -0.11 -9.23
N GLY A 367 -5.37 0.30 -10.48
CA GLY A 367 -4.24 1.13 -10.90
C GLY A 367 -3.93 1.08 -12.39
N SER A 368 -2.78 1.61 -12.77
CA SER A 368 -2.42 1.83 -14.17
C SER A 368 -1.30 0.90 -14.67
N SER A 369 -1.07 -0.23 -13.99
CA SER A 369 -0.01 -1.19 -14.33
C SER A 369 -0.54 -2.50 -14.89
N TYR A 370 -1.83 -2.55 -15.26
CA TYR A 370 -2.37 -3.70 -15.98
C TYR A 370 -1.73 -3.79 -17.37
N LEU A 371 -1.54 -4.99 -17.90
CA LEU A 371 -1.06 -5.21 -19.26
C LEU A 371 -2.25 -5.20 -20.22
N SER A 372 -2.12 -4.49 -21.35
CA SER A 372 -3.15 -4.51 -22.41
C SER A 372 -3.39 -5.93 -22.92
N GLN A 373 -4.65 -6.34 -23.01
CA GLN A 373 -5.06 -7.66 -23.52
C GLN A 373 -6.30 -7.56 -24.40
N THR A 374 -6.29 -8.25 -25.54
CA THR A 374 -7.41 -8.31 -26.48
C THR A 374 -8.63 -8.99 -25.87
N ASP A 375 -8.40 -10.00 -25.03
CA ASP A 375 -9.48 -10.67 -24.30
C ASP A 375 -10.17 -9.74 -23.28
N ALA A 376 -9.45 -8.75 -22.76
CA ALA A 376 -9.99 -7.68 -21.91
C ALA A 376 -10.56 -6.50 -22.73
N GLY A 377 -10.64 -6.65 -24.06
CA GLY A 377 -11.22 -5.67 -24.98
C GLY A 377 -10.26 -4.57 -25.42
N GLN A 378 -8.96 -4.65 -25.10
CA GLN A 378 -7.97 -3.71 -25.62
C GLN A 378 -7.52 -4.05 -27.05
N ALA A 379 -6.86 -3.10 -27.71
CA ALA A 379 -6.57 -3.18 -29.15
C ALA A 379 -5.54 -4.25 -29.53
N SER A 380 -4.62 -4.57 -28.62
CA SER A 380 -3.59 -5.59 -28.81
C SER A 380 -3.08 -6.11 -27.48
N ASP A 381 -2.51 -7.31 -27.50
CA ASP A 381 -1.85 -7.89 -26.33
C ASP A 381 -0.50 -7.23 -26.11
N SER A 382 -0.20 -6.97 -24.84
CA SER A 382 1.12 -6.56 -24.39
C SER A 382 2.16 -7.63 -24.72
N PRO A 383 3.39 -7.24 -25.11
CA PRO A 383 4.49 -8.19 -25.30
C PRO A 383 4.95 -8.87 -24.00
N CYS A 384 4.50 -8.39 -22.84
CA CYS A 384 4.81 -8.96 -21.53
C CYS A 384 3.85 -10.10 -21.12
N VAL A 385 2.75 -10.30 -21.85
CA VAL A 385 1.77 -11.36 -21.58
C VAL A 385 2.34 -12.71 -22.01
N ASP A 386 2.22 -13.74 -21.16
CA ASP A 386 2.75 -15.10 -21.36
C ASP A 386 4.26 -15.15 -21.68
N ALA A 387 5.03 -14.18 -21.22
CA ALA A 387 6.42 -13.96 -21.65
C ALA A 387 7.49 -14.36 -20.61
N GLY A 388 7.09 -14.76 -19.40
CA GLY A 388 7.98 -15.14 -18.31
C GLY A 388 8.62 -16.52 -18.44
N ASN A 389 9.28 -16.97 -17.37
CA ASN A 389 10.15 -18.16 -17.39
C ASN A 389 9.54 -19.47 -16.90
N ASP A 390 8.34 -19.45 -16.29
CA ASP A 390 7.71 -20.63 -15.70
C ASP A 390 6.17 -20.49 -15.70
N GLU A 391 5.48 -21.55 -15.28
CA GLU A 391 4.02 -21.56 -15.14
C GLU A 391 3.58 -20.68 -13.96
N ALA A 392 2.58 -19.81 -14.17
CA ALA A 392 2.02 -18.91 -13.16
C ALA A 392 1.55 -19.66 -11.90
N LEU A 393 1.03 -20.89 -12.06
CA LEU A 393 0.67 -21.82 -10.98
C LEU A 393 1.86 -22.14 -10.06
N LEU A 394 3.05 -22.36 -10.62
CA LEU A 394 4.24 -22.70 -9.84
C LEU A 394 4.79 -21.51 -9.07
N LEU A 395 4.49 -20.30 -9.54
CA LEU A 395 4.89 -19.04 -8.91
C LEU A 395 3.82 -18.48 -7.96
N GLY A 396 2.66 -19.14 -7.84
CA GLY A 396 1.57 -18.74 -6.93
C GLY A 396 0.73 -17.56 -7.43
N LEU A 397 0.75 -17.26 -8.73
CA LEU A 397 0.11 -16.08 -9.32
C LEU A 397 -1.33 -16.32 -9.80
N GLN A 398 -1.86 -17.53 -9.63
CA GLN A 398 -3.22 -17.92 -10.06
C GLN A 398 -4.39 -17.13 -9.41
N MET A 399 -4.09 -16.35 -8.37
CA MET A 399 -5.06 -15.48 -7.66
C MET A 399 -4.77 -13.99 -7.90
N LEU A 400 -3.85 -13.69 -8.80
CA LEU A 400 -3.39 -12.35 -9.14
C LEU A 400 -3.51 -12.18 -10.67
N THR A 401 -3.64 -10.96 -11.16
CA THR A 401 -3.90 -10.70 -12.58
C THR A 401 -3.19 -9.45 -13.08
N THR A 402 -2.73 -9.49 -14.33
CA THR A 402 -2.32 -8.31 -15.09
C THR A 402 -3.45 -7.76 -15.95
N ARG A 403 -4.63 -8.38 -15.94
CA ARG A 403 -5.79 -8.02 -16.77
C ARG A 403 -6.70 -7.01 -16.12
N SER A 404 -7.13 -6.02 -16.89
CA SER A 404 -8.05 -4.98 -16.41
C SER A 404 -9.52 -5.41 -16.32
N ASP A 405 -9.88 -6.60 -16.83
CA ASP A 405 -11.26 -7.11 -16.91
C ASP A 405 -11.59 -8.22 -15.89
N GLN A 406 -10.61 -8.76 -15.14
CA GLN A 406 -10.81 -9.88 -14.22
C GLN A 406 -11.21 -9.40 -12.82
N LEU A 407 -12.50 -9.10 -12.63
CA LEU A 407 -13.06 -8.51 -11.39
C LEU A 407 -14.20 -9.32 -10.75
N ASP A 408 -14.41 -10.57 -11.18
CA ASP A 408 -15.43 -11.43 -10.58
C ASP A 408 -14.81 -12.68 -9.94
N ALA A 409 -15.56 -13.31 -9.02
CA ALA A 409 -15.14 -14.53 -8.32
C ALA A 409 -14.99 -15.77 -9.23
N THR A 410 -15.27 -15.65 -10.54
CA THR A 410 -15.01 -16.69 -11.54
C THR A 410 -13.68 -16.47 -12.27
N GLY A 411 -13.07 -15.30 -12.10
CA GLY A 411 -11.85 -14.88 -12.76
C GLY A 411 -10.69 -15.84 -12.51
N VAL A 412 -10.13 -16.35 -13.60
CA VAL A 412 -8.88 -17.11 -13.55
C VAL A 412 -7.79 -16.06 -13.48
N GLY A 413 -6.94 -16.11 -12.44
CA GLY A 413 -5.75 -15.28 -12.39
C GLY A 413 -4.77 -15.65 -13.50
N ASP A 414 -3.54 -15.17 -13.38
CA ASP A 414 -2.51 -15.53 -14.35
C ASP A 414 -2.37 -17.05 -14.45
N ALA A 415 -2.33 -17.55 -15.69
CA ALA A 415 -2.46 -18.96 -16.01
C ALA A 415 -1.63 -19.30 -17.25
N GLY A 416 -1.06 -20.50 -17.27
CA GLY A 416 -0.07 -20.84 -18.29
C GLY A 416 1.27 -20.22 -17.96
N ILE A 417 1.98 -19.72 -18.97
CA ILE A 417 3.26 -19.05 -18.76
C ILE A 417 3.00 -17.72 -18.07
N VAL A 418 3.77 -17.43 -17.03
CA VAL A 418 3.57 -16.21 -16.25
C VAL A 418 3.77 -14.95 -17.09
N ASP A 419 2.92 -13.96 -16.87
CA ASP A 419 3.14 -12.60 -17.38
C ASP A 419 4.36 -11.97 -16.69
N MET A 420 5.09 -11.10 -17.40
CA MET A 420 6.10 -10.27 -16.76
C MET A 420 5.46 -9.11 -16.00
N GLY A 421 6.06 -8.71 -14.88
CA GLY A 421 5.66 -7.54 -14.11
C GLY A 421 4.72 -7.85 -12.95
N TYR A 422 4.15 -6.77 -12.40
CA TYR A 422 3.26 -6.78 -11.25
C TYR A 422 1.84 -7.22 -11.61
N HIS A 423 1.30 -8.10 -10.76
CA HIS A 423 -0.06 -8.61 -10.81
C HIS A 423 -0.89 -8.03 -9.66
N TYR A 424 -2.03 -7.44 -10.01
CA TYR A 424 -3.01 -6.98 -9.04
C TYR A 424 -3.75 -8.16 -8.40
N PRO A 425 -4.21 -8.05 -7.14
CA PRO A 425 -5.11 -9.04 -6.58
C PRO A 425 -6.43 -9.08 -7.36
N ILE A 426 -6.95 -10.29 -7.57
CA ILE A 426 -8.34 -10.44 -8.06
C ILE A 426 -9.25 -9.95 -6.95
N VAL A 427 -9.96 -8.86 -7.22
CA VAL A 427 -10.97 -8.30 -6.34
C VAL A 427 -12.34 -8.52 -6.97
N GLU A 428 -13.31 -8.91 -6.15
CA GLU A 428 -14.71 -8.83 -6.54
C GLU A 428 -15.07 -7.33 -6.54
N VAL A 429 -15.03 -6.70 -7.71
CA VAL A 429 -15.54 -5.34 -7.83
C VAL A 429 -17.05 -5.46 -8.03
N THR A 430 -17.79 -5.36 -6.93
CA THR A 430 -19.21 -5.06 -7.04
C THR A 430 -19.31 -3.65 -7.63
N GLY A 431 -19.93 -3.52 -8.81
CA GLY A 431 -20.25 -2.18 -9.36
C GLY A 431 -21.10 -1.42 -8.34
N LEU A 432 -21.05 -0.07 -8.36
CA LEU A 432 -21.75 0.79 -7.40
C LEU A 432 -23.17 0.27 -7.09
N GLN A 433 -23.47 -0.04 -5.82
CA GLN A 433 -24.81 -0.47 -5.37
C GLN A 433 -25.40 0.50 -4.35
N GLU A 434 -24.59 1.11 -3.50
CA GLU A 434 -25.02 1.95 -2.38
C GLU A 434 -24.19 3.23 -2.26
N ILE A 435 -24.83 4.30 -1.77
CA ILE A 435 -24.18 5.57 -1.44
C ILE A 435 -24.62 5.99 -0.04
N SER A 436 -23.64 6.23 0.84
CA SER A 436 -23.85 6.70 2.22
C SER A 436 -23.51 8.18 2.36
N LEU A 437 -24.36 8.94 3.05
CA LEU A 437 -24.17 10.37 3.26
C LEU A 437 -23.29 10.63 4.50
N ILE A 438 -22.45 11.67 4.46
CA ILE A 438 -21.54 12.01 5.57
C ILE A 438 -21.76 13.44 6.08
N SER A 439 -21.85 14.41 5.17
CA SER A 439 -22.00 15.83 5.52
C SER A 439 -22.80 16.57 4.46
N PRO A 440 -23.60 17.59 4.81
CA PRO A 440 -23.94 18.01 6.17
C PRO A 440 -24.86 17.00 6.86
N ALA A 441 -24.65 16.74 8.15
CA ALA A 441 -25.46 15.78 8.93
C ALA A 441 -26.97 16.08 8.86
N ASP A 442 -27.79 15.03 8.97
CA ASP A 442 -29.25 15.20 8.96
C ASP A 442 -29.74 16.17 10.05
N GLY A 443 -30.56 17.13 9.65
CA GLY A 443 -31.07 18.21 10.49
C GLY A 443 -30.09 19.35 10.76
N ALA A 444 -28.94 19.41 10.08
CA ALA A 444 -27.91 20.43 10.35
C ALA A 444 -28.42 21.87 10.16
N ALA A 445 -28.03 22.77 11.06
CA ALA A 445 -28.31 24.19 11.00
C ALA A 445 -27.03 24.97 10.65
N LEU A 446 -27.00 25.57 9.46
CA LEU A 446 -25.77 26.04 8.83
C LEU A 446 -25.76 27.57 8.67
N SER A 447 -24.64 28.19 9.04
CA SER A 447 -24.40 29.63 8.86
C SER A 447 -23.59 29.98 7.60
N ALA A 448 -23.03 28.97 6.93
CA ALA A 448 -22.20 29.07 5.74
C ALA A 448 -22.60 28.01 4.70
N PRO A 449 -22.19 28.14 3.42
CA PRO A 449 -22.46 27.13 2.41
C PRO A 449 -21.96 25.74 2.85
N PRO A 450 -22.78 24.68 2.72
CA PRO A 450 -22.36 23.32 3.08
C PRO A 450 -21.27 22.78 2.14
N LEU A 451 -20.40 21.96 2.73
CA LEU A 451 -19.61 20.96 2.01
C LEU A 451 -20.36 19.63 2.09
N PHE A 452 -20.84 19.16 0.94
CA PHE A 452 -21.46 17.85 0.83
C PHE A 452 -20.39 16.79 0.69
N VAL A 453 -20.51 15.69 1.44
CA VAL A 453 -19.58 14.55 1.44
C VAL A 453 -20.38 13.26 1.52
N TRP A 454 -19.98 12.23 0.76
CA TRP A 454 -20.59 10.90 0.74
C TRP A 454 -19.53 9.82 0.51
N THR A 455 -19.91 8.55 0.62
CA THR A 455 -19.06 7.39 0.28
C THR A 455 -19.86 6.38 -0.55
N PRO A 456 -19.39 6.00 -1.75
CA PRO A 456 -19.90 4.82 -2.46
C PRO A 456 -19.43 3.53 -1.78
N ASP A 457 -20.13 2.41 -2.03
CA ASP A 457 -19.78 1.07 -1.55
C ASP A 457 -18.88 0.27 -2.52
N GLY A 458 -18.83 0.69 -3.78
CA GLY A 458 -18.10 0.04 -4.86
C GLY A 458 -18.14 0.88 -6.14
N GLY A 459 -17.74 0.27 -7.26
CA GLY A 459 -17.56 0.96 -8.53
C GLY A 459 -16.14 1.54 -8.70
N THR A 460 -15.59 1.39 -9.90
CA THR A 460 -14.20 1.77 -10.21
C THR A 460 -14.08 3.12 -10.90
N ARG A 461 -15.13 3.53 -11.61
CA ARG A 461 -15.22 4.84 -12.25
C ARG A 461 -16.60 5.44 -12.08
N ASP A 462 -16.84 5.99 -10.90
CA ASP A 462 -18.14 6.56 -10.59
C ASP A 462 -18.31 8.01 -11.05
N ALA A 463 -19.55 8.32 -11.41
CA ALA A 463 -20.00 9.68 -11.68
C ALA A 463 -21.22 9.99 -10.83
N PHE A 464 -21.17 11.09 -10.09
CA PHE A 464 -22.20 11.49 -9.14
C PHE A 464 -22.89 12.80 -9.50
N ALA A 465 -24.07 13.00 -8.91
CA ALA A 465 -24.76 14.27 -8.84
C ALA A 465 -25.43 14.45 -7.47
N ILE A 466 -25.38 15.66 -6.93
CA ILE A 466 -26.14 16.04 -5.74
C ILE A 466 -27.48 16.60 -6.17
N GLU A 467 -28.53 16.19 -5.48
CA GLU A 467 -29.87 16.71 -5.64
C GLU A 467 -30.34 17.33 -4.33
N VAL A 468 -30.88 18.55 -4.40
CA VAL A 468 -31.42 19.29 -3.25
C VAL A 468 -32.88 19.66 -3.53
N SER A 469 -33.76 19.44 -2.56
CA SER A 469 -35.20 19.60 -2.69
C SER A 469 -35.80 20.28 -1.47
N THR A 470 -36.91 21.00 -1.65
CA THR A 470 -37.72 21.52 -0.53
C THR A 470 -38.68 20.47 0.04
N SER A 471 -38.65 19.24 -0.48
CA SER A 471 -39.50 18.13 -0.08
C SER A 471 -38.71 16.82 -0.06
N ALA A 472 -38.84 16.05 1.02
CA ALA A 472 -38.24 14.71 1.15
C ALA A 472 -38.73 13.72 0.07
N ALA A 473 -39.86 14.01 -0.58
CA ALA A 473 -40.36 13.19 -1.69
C ALA A 473 -39.63 13.45 -3.02
N PHE A 474 -38.75 14.46 -3.10
CA PHE A 474 -38.01 14.83 -4.31
C PHE A 474 -38.87 15.02 -5.56
N THR A 475 -40.12 15.49 -5.41
CA THR A 475 -41.04 15.75 -6.54
C THR A 475 -40.54 16.86 -7.46
N SER A 476 -39.70 17.75 -6.94
CA SER A 476 -38.95 18.76 -7.69
C SER A 476 -37.64 19.01 -6.95
N TYR A 477 -36.52 19.05 -7.65
CA TYR A 477 -35.21 19.24 -7.05
C TYR A 477 -34.31 20.11 -7.93
N TYR A 478 -33.24 20.61 -7.32
CA TYR A 478 -32.12 21.25 -7.97
C TYR A 478 -30.96 20.24 -7.99
N SER A 479 -30.39 19.96 -9.15
CA SER A 479 -29.32 18.99 -9.35
C SER A 479 -28.04 19.66 -9.86
N THR A 480 -26.88 19.22 -9.37
CA THR A 480 -25.59 19.61 -9.94
C THR A 480 -25.50 19.20 -11.42
N TYR A 481 -26.02 18.03 -11.77
CA TYR A 481 -25.99 17.56 -13.15
C TYR A 481 -26.99 18.33 -14.04
N GLU A 482 -28.26 18.37 -13.67
CA GLU A 482 -29.30 18.88 -14.56
C GLU A 482 -29.35 20.41 -14.61
N ASN A 483 -29.02 21.09 -13.50
CA ASN A 483 -29.13 22.54 -13.42
C ASN A 483 -27.79 23.28 -13.49
N LEU A 484 -26.68 22.65 -13.09
CA LEU A 484 -25.33 23.23 -13.24
C LEU A 484 -24.53 22.62 -14.40
N SER A 485 -25.04 21.55 -15.03
CA SER A 485 -24.26 20.79 -16.03
C SER A 485 -22.92 20.29 -15.47
N GLN A 486 -22.89 19.96 -14.19
CA GLN A 486 -21.71 19.52 -13.45
C GLN A 486 -21.87 18.04 -13.04
N ILE A 487 -21.06 17.18 -13.65
CA ILE A 487 -20.85 15.80 -13.21
C ILE A 487 -19.73 15.82 -12.15
N LEU A 488 -19.95 15.10 -11.05
CA LEU A 488 -18.99 15.01 -9.96
C LEU A 488 -18.24 13.68 -10.07
N THR A 489 -16.91 13.72 -10.06
CA THR A 489 -16.04 12.52 -10.04
C THR A 489 -15.33 12.35 -8.69
N GLU A 490 -15.51 13.31 -7.79
CA GLU A 490 -15.06 13.24 -6.40
C GLU A 490 -16.27 12.98 -5.50
N THR A 491 -16.02 12.50 -4.28
CA THR A 491 -17.04 12.21 -3.26
C THR A 491 -17.37 13.40 -2.36
N GLN A 492 -17.10 14.61 -2.85
CA GLN A 492 -17.39 15.86 -2.16
C GLN A 492 -17.78 16.98 -3.13
N TRP A 493 -18.57 17.94 -2.65
CA TRP A 493 -18.92 19.14 -3.41
C TRP A 493 -19.29 20.30 -2.49
N ALA A 494 -18.61 21.43 -2.65
CA ALA A 494 -18.92 22.64 -1.91
C ALA A 494 -20.02 23.44 -2.63
N MET A 495 -21.11 23.77 -1.93
CA MET A 495 -22.15 24.61 -2.51
C MET A 495 -21.59 26.00 -2.82
N PRO A 496 -21.66 26.47 -4.09
CA PRO A 496 -21.22 27.81 -4.44
C PRO A 496 -21.99 28.89 -3.68
N SER A 497 -21.30 29.97 -3.28
CA SER A 497 -21.91 31.06 -2.51
C SER A 497 -23.11 31.70 -3.21
N PHE A 498 -23.14 31.72 -4.54
CA PHE A 498 -24.29 32.24 -5.28
C PHE A 498 -25.55 31.37 -5.14
N LEU A 499 -25.42 30.04 -5.02
CA LEU A 499 -26.53 29.15 -4.70
C LEU A 499 -26.93 29.30 -3.24
N TRP A 500 -25.96 29.33 -2.33
CA TRP A 500 -26.22 29.56 -0.90
C TRP A 500 -26.96 30.86 -0.62
N SER A 501 -26.71 31.91 -1.41
CA SER A 501 -27.41 33.20 -1.30
C SER A 501 -28.91 33.10 -1.61
N LYS A 502 -29.32 32.08 -2.37
CA LYS A 502 -30.71 31.81 -2.76
C LYS A 502 -31.42 30.86 -1.78
N VAL A 503 -30.69 30.19 -0.89
CA VAL A 503 -31.27 29.31 0.13
C VAL A 503 -32.01 30.18 1.17
N PRO A 504 -33.33 29.96 1.38
CA PRO A 504 -34.09 30.70 2.38
C PRO A 504 -33.70 30.27 3.81
N ALA A 505 -33.59 31.25 4.71
CA ALA A 505 -33.32 30.99 6.13
C ALA A 505 -34.51 30.32 6.82
N GLY A 506 -34.24 29.39 7.72
CA GLY A 506 -35.24 28.67 8.51
C GLY A 506 -36.12 27.68 7.74
N VAL A 507 -35.82 27.39 6.47
CA VAL A 507 -36.53 26.38 5.67
C VAL A 507 -35.65 25.14 5.52
N PRO A 508 -36.13 23.94 5.92
CA PRO A 508 -35.39 22.71 5.70
C PRO A 508 -35.33 22.39 4.20
N LEU A 509 -34.12 22.08 3.75
CA LEU A 509 -33.84 21.51 2.43
C LEU A 509 -33.37 20.08 2.62
N TYR A 510 -33.89 19.18 1.81
CA TYR A 510 -33.51 17.77 1.76
C TYR A 510 -32.47 17.58 0.67
N TRP A 511 -31.52 16.68 0.87
CA TRP A 511 -30.48 16.38 -0.08
C TRP A 511 -30.21 14.87 -0.15
N ARG A 512 -29.77 14.44 -1.33
CA ARG A 512 -29.34 13.07 -1.61
C ARG A 512 -28.27 13.10 -2.70
N VAL A 513 -27.58 11.98 -2.86
CA VAL A 513 -26.62 11.77 -3.94
C VAL A 513 -27.17 10.68 -4.86
N ARG A 514 -26.98 10.84 -6.18
CA ARG A 514 -27.10 9.75 -7.13
C ARG A 514 -25.78 9.51 -7.83
N GLY A 515 -25.49 8.26 -8.16
CA GLY A 515 -24.26 7.83 -8.84
C GLY A 515 -24.54 6.79 -9.90
N ILE A 516 -23.59 6.65 -10.82
CA ILE A 516 -23.48 5.54 -11.76
C ILE A 516 -22.03 5.08 -11.77
N ASP A 517 -21.83 3.78 -11.90
CA ASP A 517 -20.54 3.23 -12.32
C ASP A 517 -20.45 3.31 -13.86
N LEU A 518 -19.48 4.06 -14.38
CA LEU A 518 -19.27 4.24 -15.81
C LEU A 518 -18.70 2.99 -16.51
N ASP A 519 -18.09 2.09 -15.73
CA ASP A 519 -17.54 0.83 -16.20
C ASP A 519 -18.62 -0.26 -16.29
N SER A 520 -19.76 -0.09 -15.62
CA SER A 520 -20.94 -0.94 -15.79
C SER A 520 -21.54 -0.76 -17.18
N ALA A 521 -21.79 -1.87 -17.89
CA ALA A 521 -22.46 -1.84 -19.20
C ALA A 521 -23.92 -1.37 -19.11
N GLU A 522 -24.60 -1.67 -17.99
CA GLU A 522 -26.00 -1.29 -17.76
C GLU A 522 -26.15 0.11 -17.16
N ARG A 523 -25.11 0.60 -16.46
CA ARG A 523 -25.08 1.92 -15.78
C ARG A 523 -26.32 2.17 -14.92
N PRO A 524 -26.65 1.29 -13.97
CA PRO A 524 -27.79 1.50 -13.09
C PRO A 524 -27.57 2.79 -12.29
N ILE A 525 -28.62 3.60 -12.17
CA ILE A 525 -28.59 4.77 -11.30
C ILE A 525 -28.78 4.30 -9.86
N VAL A 526 -27.75 4.48 -9.05
CA VAL A 526 -27.80 4.29 -7.61
C VAL A 526 -28.14 5.62 -6.95
N THR A 527 -29.05 5.60 -5.99
CA THR A 527 -29.34 6.76 -5.13
C THR A 527 -28.94 6.42 -3.71
N SER A 528 -28.48 7.42 -2.95
CA SER A 528 -28.14 7.23 -1.55
C SER A 528 -29.29 6.59 -0.78
N ASN A 529 -28.94 5.69 0.13
CA ASN A 529 -29.89 4.93 0.95
C ASN A 529 -30.75 5.87 1.82
N GLU A 530 -30.19 7.04 2.12
CA GLU A 530 -30.77 8.04 2.98
C GLU A 530 -31.03 9.35 2.23
N ILE A 531 -32.00 10.09 2.76
CA ILE A 531 -32.28 11.47 2.40
C ILE A 531 -32.09 12.29 3.68
N TRP A 532 -31.10 13.16 3.69
CA TRP A 532 -30.82 14.01 4.85
C TRP A 532 -31.31 15.42 4.61
N SER A 533 -31.44 16.19 5.69
CA SER A 533 -31.90 17.56 5.65
C SER A 533 -30.89 18.53 6.25
N PHE A 534 -30.91 19.78 5.81
CA PHE A 534 -30.23 20.90 6.45
C PHE A 534 -31.07 22.17 6.33
N GLN A 535 -30.79 23.17 7.15
CA GLN A 535 -31.41 24.48 7.07
C GLN A 535 -30.37 25.58 7.24
N LYS A 536 -30.62 26.73 6.62
CA LYS A 536 -29.81 27.93 6.81
C LYS A 536 -30.29 28.68 8.05
N ASN A 537 -29.35 29.11 8.90
CA ASN A 537 -29.61 29.95 10.07
C ASN A 537 -30.19 31.32 9.70
#